data_AF-B0N3E5-F1
#
_entry.id   AF-B0N3E5-F1
#
_cell.length_a   1.000
_cell.length_b   1.000
_cell.length_c   1.000
_cell.angle_alpha   90.00
_cell.angle_beta   90.00
_cell.angle_gamma   90.00
#
_symmetry.space_group_name_H-M   'P 1'
#
loop_
_entity.id
_entity.type
_entity.pdbx_description
1 polymer ?
#
loop_
_entity_poly.entity_id
_entity_poly.type
_entity_poly.pdbx_seq_one_letter_code
_entity_poly.pdbx_strand_id
1 'polypeptide(L)'
;MIKEAYELNYINSQELQHLLSIASFASISFIFVSLHLEYPLIIYFCHLAPSIIKALFYHQHYEFQSLKESIIRLKKPHVSFVEALKQSILSSCYAFIFILGYMLVFQFVGYAIGHIIKDSFINAIIQGVLEFSSGSLQLLQFSHTPLVYSLICFNLSFSGLSVMMQTDNLLDGIDYSFKAYFKARLFHGLCSFTLCLLILTYLL
;
A
#
# COMPACT_ATOMS: atom_id res chain seq x y z
N MET A 1 13.73 4.78 -0.87
CA MET A 1 13.68 4.85 0.61
C MET A 1 13.85 3.50 1.31
N ILE A 2 12.87 2.57 1.27
CA ILE A 2 13.02 1.27 1.98
C ILE A 2 14.16 0.41 1.36
N LYS A 3 14.20 0.32 0.02
CA LYS A 3 15.29 -0.32 -0.73
C LYS A 3 16.66 0.25 -0.35
N GLU A 4 16.81 1.57 -0.47
CA GLU A 4 18.06 2.25 -0.13
C GLU A 4 18.46 2.04 1.34
N ALA A 5 17.50 2.07 2.28
CA ALA A 5 17.79 1.79 3.69
C ALA A 5 18.34 0.37 3.89
N TYR A 6 17.82 -0.61 3.15
CA TYR A 6 18.33 -1.98 3.17
C TYR A 6 19.72 -2.07 2.53
N GLU A 7 19.92 -1.51 1.34
CA GLU A 7 21.20 -1.51 0.61
C GLU A 7 22.32 -0.80 1.40
N LEU A 8 21.98 0.23 2.17
CA LEU A 8 22.90 0.96 3.05
C LEU A 8 23.09 0.28 4.42
N ASN A 9 22.52 -0.90 4.63
CA ASN A 9 22.57 -1.67 5.89
C ASN A 9 22.01 -0.88 7.10
N TYR A 10 21.00 -0.02 6.88
CA TYR A 10 20.28 0.66 7.95
C TYR A 10 19.16 -0.19 8.52
N ILE A 11 18.67 -1.14 7.74
CA ILE A 11 17.70 -2.14 8.16
C ILE A 11 18.14 -3.52 7.69
N ASN A 12 17.87 -4.55 8.48
CA ASN A 12 18.10 -5.94 8.12
C ASN A 12 16.89 -6.54 7.36
N SER A 13 17.02 -7.77 6.86
CA SER A 13 15.95 -8.42 6.07
C SER A 13 14.65 -8.64 6.86
N GLN A 14 14.72 -8.84 8.19
CA GLN A 14 13.53 -9.00 9.03
C GLN A 14 12.79 -7.68 9.18
N GLU A 15 13.52 -6.59 9.42
CA GLU A 15 12.99 -5.23 9.50
C GLU A 15 12.39 -4.80 8.16
N LEU A 16 13.08 -5.07 7.05
CA LEU A 16 12.56 -4.86 5.71
C LEU A 16 11.21 -5.57 5.53
N GLN A 17 11.16 -6.88 5.80
CA GLN A 17 9.93 -7.67 5.65
C GLN A 17 8.79 -7.14 6.52
N HIS A 18 9.10 -6.70 7.74
CA HIS A 18 8.13 -6.08 8.64
C HIS A 18 7.63 -4.74 8.09
N LEU A 19 8.53 -3.85 7.68
CA LEU A 19 8.19 -2.53 7.13
C LEU A 19 7.30 -2.67 5.90
N LEU A 20 7.62 -3.56 4.96
CA LEU A 20 6.76 -3.82 3.80
C LEU A 20 5.35 -4.27 4.20
N SER A 21 5.26 -4.98 5.32
CA SER A 21 4.00 -5.50 5.81
C SER A 21 3.08 -4.45 6.45
N ILE A 22 3.62 -3.29 6.86
CA ILE A 22 2.86 -2.19 7.48
C ILE A 22 2.84 -0.93 6.62
N ALA A 23 3.88 -0.63 5.85
CA ALA A 23 4.10 0.67 5.22
C ALA A 23 3.46 0.84 3.82
N SER A 24 2.35 0.16 3.56
CA SER A 24 1.57 0.33 2.34
C SER A 24 0.19 0.85 2.71
N PHE A 25 -0.09 2.08 2.29
CA PHE A 25 -1.32 2.81 2.61
C PHE A 25 -1.80 3.56 1.38
N ALA A 26 -3.12 3.64 1.22
CA ALA A 26 -3.70 4.57 0.26
C ALA A 26 -3.45 6.01 0.74
N SER A 27 -3.22 6.92 -0.20
CA SER A 27 -2.96 8.31 0.17
C SER A 27 -4.18 8.95 0.82
N ILE A 28 -3.94 9.86 1.78
CA ILE A 28 -5.00 10.64 2.43
C ILE A 28 -5.84 11.38 1.37
N SER A 29 -5.18 11.97 0.37
CA SER A 29 -5.87 12.65 -0.75
C SER A 29 -6.83 11.72 -1.49
N PHE A 30 -6.42 10.47 -1.75
CA PHE A 30 -7.29 9.51 -2.43
C PHE A 30 -8.57 9.23 -1.61
N ILE A 31 -8.43 8.99 -0.31
CA ILE A 31 -9.56 8.67 0.57
C ILE A 31 -10.50 9.87 0.77
N PHE A 32 -9.95 11.05 1.06
CA PHE A 32 -10.74 12.23 1.43
C PHE A 32 -11.22 13.05 0.23
N VAL A 33 -10.47 13.05 -0.87
CA VAL A 33 -10.76 13.91 -2.04
C VAL A 33 -11.25 13.09 -3.21
N SER A 34 -10.63 11.95 -3.53
CA SER A 34 -10.99 11.22 -4.76
C SER A 34 -12.24 10.35 -4.61
N LEU A 35 -12.37 9.64 -3.49
CA LEU A 35 -13.48 8.70 -3.28
C LEU A 35 -14.81 9.33 -2.85
N HIS A 36 -14.83 10.61 -2.44
CA HIS A 36 -16.05 11.32 -2.04
C HIS A 36 -16.97 10.52 -1.09
N LEU A 37 -16.38 9.83 -0.11
CA LEU A 37 -17.07 8.93 0.81
C LEU A 37 -17.96 9.71 1.78
N GLU A 38 -19.07 9.13 2.23
CA GLU A 38 -19.90 9.69 3.31
C GLU A 38 -19.16 9.65 4.67
N TYR A 39 -18.38 8.59 4.91
CA TYR A 39 -17.66 8.36 6.17
C TYR A 39 -16.14 8.20 5.95
N PRO A 40 -15.43 9.21 5.39
CA PRO A 40 -14.02 9.08 5.03
C PRO A 40 -13.12 8.89 6.25
N LEU A 41 -13.47 9.50 7.39
CA LEU A 41 -12.73 9.36 8.65
C LEU A 41 -12.78 7.92 9.19
N ILE A 42 -13.94 7.26 9.10
CA ILE A 42 -14.12 5.88 9.56
C ILE A 42 -13.32 4.94 8.66
N ILE A 43 -13.43 5.12 7.34
CA ILE A 43 -12.67 4.30 6.39
C ILE A 43 -11.17 4.51 6.59
N TYR A 44 -10.70 5.74 6.82
CA TYR A 44 -9.30 6.03 7.11
C TYR A 44 -8.82 5.38 8.40
N PHE A 45 -9.62 5.44 9.47
CA PHE A 45 -9.31 4.77 10.74
C PHE A 45 -9.21 3.24 10.55
N CYS A 46 -10.21 2.63 9.90
CA CYS A 46 -10.23 1.18 9.66
C CYS A 46 -9.07 0.73 8.75
N HIS A 47 -8.65 1.59 7.82
CA HIS A 47 -7.49 1.35 6.95
C HIS A 47 -6.17 1.38 7.74
N LEU A 48 -6.02 2.27 8.71
CA LEU A 48 -4.76 2.47 9.42
C LEU A 48 -4.61 1.58 10.67
N ALA A 49 -5.71 1.34 11.38
CA ALA A 49 -5.71 0.69 12.69
C ALA A 49 -5.01 -0.68 12.72
N PRO A 50 -5.24 -1.61 11.77
CA PRO A 50 -4.58 -2.92 11.85
C PRO A 50 -3.06 -2.84 11.67
N SER A 51 -2.56 -1.89 10.87
CA SER A 51 -1.12 -1.67 10.73
C SER A 51 -0.51 -1.04 11.96
N ILE A 52 -1.18 -0.08 12.60
CA ILE A 52 -0.74 0.48 13.90
C ILE A 52 -0.66 -0.63 14.94
N ILE A 53 -1.71 -1.44 15.07
CA ILE A 53 -1.75 -2.56 16.01
C ILE A 53 -0.57 -3.49 15.72
N LYS A 54 -0.38 -3.90 14.47
CA LYS A 54 0.73 -4.77 14.07
C LYS A 54 2.10 -4.18 14.39
N ALA A 55 2.29 -2.88 14.19
CA ALA A 55 3.54 -2.19 14.51
C ALA A 55 3.78 -2.14 16.03
N LEU A 56 2.75 -1.89 16.84
CA LEU A 56 2.86 -1.85 18.31
C LEU A 56 3.24 -3.21 18.91
N PHE A 57 2.78 -4.31 18.31
CA PHE A 57 3.15 -5.66 18.75
C PHE A 57 4.46 -6.18 18.15
N TYR A 58 5.10 -5.42 17.26
CA TYR A 58 6.38 -5.81 16.70
C TYR A 58 7.52 -5.54 17.69
N HIS A 59 7.99 -6.60 18.32
CA HIS A 59 9.11 -6.56 19.26
C HIS A 59 10.38 -7.02 18.54
N GLN A 60 11.21 -6.06 18.17
CA GLN A 60 12.60 -6.29 17.72
C GLN A 60 13.52 -5.40 18.54
N HIS A 61 14.77 -5.84 18.68
CA HIS A 61 15.79 -5.04 19.33
C HIS A 61 16.26 -3.96 18.35
N TYR A 62 15.85 -2.72 18.60
CA TYR A 62 16.29 -1.59 17.79
C TYR A 62 17.68 -1.16 18.25
N GLU A 63 18.66 -1.17 17.33
CA GLU A 63 19.92 -0.48 17.54
C GLU A 63 19.78 0.98 17.10
N PHE A 64 19.40 1.84 18.04
CA PHE A 64 19.35 3.27 17.76
C PHE A 64 20.76 3.82 17.57
N GLN A 65 21.01 4.44 16.42
CA GLN A 65 22.22 5.24 16.23
C GLN A 65 22.22 6.42 17.19
N SER A 66 23.39 6.71 17.76
CA SER A 66 23.57 7.90 18.58
C SER A 66 23.46 9.17 17.71
N LEU A 67 22.97 10.27 18.29
CA LEU A 67 22.93 11.58 17.62
C LEU A 67 24.29 11.98 17.02
N LYS A 68 25.38 11.60 17.68
CA LYS A 68 26.74 11.88 17.23
C LYS A 68 27.07 11.14 15.92
N GLU A 69 26.71 9.86 15.81
CA GLU A 69 26.92 9.06 14.59
C GLU A 69 26.09 9.60 13.43
N SER A 70 24.83 9.96 13.68
CA SER A 70 23.96 10.58 12.68
C SER A 70 24.53 11.90 12.14
N ILE A 71 25.02 12.78 13.04
CA ILE A 71 25.64 14.06 12.64
C ILE A 71 26.93 13.84 11.84
N ILE A 72 27.76 12.86 12.21
CA ILE A 72 29.00 12.54 11.49
C ILE A 72 28.69 12.10 10.06
N ARG A 73 27.67 11.25 9.87
CA ARG A 73 27.23 10.80 8.54
C ARG A 73 26.68 11.95 7.69
N LEU A 74 25.90 12.85 8.29
CA LEU A 74 25.38 14.03 7.59
C LEU A 74 26.50 14.99 7.13
N LYS A 75 27.58 15.13 7.90
CA LYS A 75 28.73 15.98 7.55
C LYS A 75 29.65 15.38 6.48
N LYS A 76 29.60 14.06 6.27
CA LYS A 76 30.38 13.36 5.24
C LYS A 76 29.43 12.61 4.29
N PRO A 77 28.68 13.33 3.45
CA PRO A 77 27.73 12.71 2.56
C PRO A 77 28.46 11.83 1.53
N HIS A 78 27.86 10.68 1.22
CA HIS A 78 28.41 9.71 0.28
C HIS A 78 28.38 10.19 -1.19
N VAL A 79 27.57 11.21 -1.48
CA VAL A 79 27.38 11.79 -2.82
C VAL A 79 27.26 13.31 -2.74
N SER A 80 27.62 14.01 -3.82
CA SER A 80 27.41 15.45 -3.92
C SER A 80 25.90 15.78 -4.05
N PHE A 81 25.51 17.01 -3.70
CA PHE A 81 24.12 17.45 -3.83
C PHE A 81 23.58 17.30 -5.26
N VAL A 82 24.37 17.70 -6.27
CA VAL A 82 23.94 17.64 -7.67
C VAL A 82 23.72 16.21 -8.12
N GLU A 83 24.60 15.29 -7.70
CA GLU A 83 24.46 13.87 -8.03
C GLU A 83 23.25 13.26 -7.30
N ALA A 84 23.05 13.56 -6.02
CA ALA A 84 21.89 13.12 -5.25
C ALA A 84 20.58 13.62 -5.88
N LEU A 85 20.54 14.87 -6.34
CA LEU A 85 19.40 15.46 -7.01
C LEU A 85 19.11 14.75 -8.34
N LYS A 86 20.15 14.53 -9.16
CA LYS A 86 20.04 13.81 -10.44
C LYS A 86 19.49 12.39 -10.22
N GLN A 87 20.05 11.66 -9.26
CA GLN A 87 19.60 10.32 -8.90
C GLN A 87 18.15 10.31 -8.41
N SER A 88 17.77 11.26 -7.57
CA SER A 88 16.40 11.38 -7.05
C SER A 88 15.39 11.65 -8.18
N ILE A 89 15.73 12.52 -9.13
CA ILE A 89 14.87 12.80 -10.30
C ILE A 89 14.71 11.55 -11.16
N LEU A 90 15.81 10.89 -11.52
CA LEU A 90 15.75 9.68 -12.34
C LEU A 90 14.97 8.56 -11.65
N SER A 91 15.25 8.30 -10.37
CA SER A 91 14.55 7.31 -9.56
C SER A 91 13.04 7.60 -9.47
N SER A 92 12.67 8.87 -9.30
CA SER A 92 11.26 9.29 -9.29
C SER A 92 10.58 9.07 -10.65
N CYS A 93 11.26 9.36 -11.76
CA CYS A 93 10.75 9.08 -13.10
C CYS A 93 10.56 7.58 -13.33
N TYR A 94 11.52 6.74 -12.94
CA TYR A 94 11.38 5.28 -13.02
C TYR A 94 10.19 4.79 -12.19
N ALA A 95 10.09 5.22 -10.93
CA ALA A 95 8.98 4.85 -10.06
C ALA A 95 7.64 5.27 -10.69
N PHE A 96 7.53 6.48 -11.22
CA PHE A 96 6.32 6.97 -11.89
C PHE A 96 5.92 6.11 -13.10
N ILE A 97 6.87 5.76 -13.98
CA ILE A 97 6.62 4.92 -15.15
C ILE A 97 6.11 3.55 -14.74
N PHE A 98 6.72 2.93 -13.74
CA PHE A 98 6.28 1.61 -13.25
C PHE A 98 4.93 1.67 -12.55
N ILE A 99 4.67 2.69 -11.72
CA ILE A 99 3.36 2.89 -11.08
C ILE A 99 2.28 2.97 -12.16
N LEU A 100 2.44 3.88 -13.13
CA LEU A 100 1.47 4.05 -14.21
C LEU A 100 1.34 2.78 -15.07
N GLY A 101 2.48 2.17 -15.44
CA GLY A 101 2.52 0.98 -16.28
C GLY A 101 1.78 -0.20 -15.66
N TYR A 102 2.06 -0.53 -14.40
CA TYR A 102 1.35 -1.60 -13.70
C TYR A 102 -0.12 -1.27 -13.48
N MET A 103 -0.47 -0.02 -13.14
CA MET A 103 -1.88 0.37 -13.05
C MET A 103 -2.63 0.09 -14.36
N LEU A 104 -2.07 0.53 -15.50
CA LEU A 104 -2.69 0.31 -16.81
C LEU A 104 -2.79 -1.18 -17.17
N VAL A 105 -1.72 -1.96 -16.99
CA VAL A 105 -1.73 -3.39 -17.29
C VAL A 105 -2.82 -4.12 -16.50
N PHE A 106 -2.91 -3.88 -15.19
CA PHE A 106 -3.93 -4.53 -14.36
C PHE A 106 -5.34 -4.02 -14.67
N GLN A 107 -5.50 -2.76 -15.05
CA GLN A 107 -6.79 -2.23 -15.55
C GLN A 107 -7.21 -2.91 -16.86
N PHE A 108 -6.30 -3.10 -17.81
CA PHE A 108 -6.59 -3.81 -19.07
C PHE A 108 -6.95 -5.28 -18.82
N VAL A 109 -6.21 -5.97 -17.94
CA VAL A 109 -6.51 -7.35 -17.53
C VAL A 109 -7.90 -7.42 -16.88
N GLY A 110 -8.20 -6.50 -15.97
CA GLY A 110 -9.51 -6.42 -15.34
C GLY A 110 -10.62 -6.17 -16.35
N TYR A 111 -10.43 -5.25 -17.30
CA TYR A 111 -11.39 -5.00 -18.39
C TYR A 111 -11.64 -6.25 -19.23
N ALA A 112 -10.58 -6.99 -19.58
CA ALA A 112 -10.70 -8.25 -20.31
C ALA A 112 -11.49 -9.31 -19.52
N ILE A 113 -11.23 -9.44 -18.21
CA ILE A 113 -11.99 -10.35 -17.33
C ILE A 113 -13.46 -9.92 -17.23
N GLY A 114 -13.73 -8.62 -17.22
CA GLY A 114 -15.09 -8.06 -17.19
C GLY A 114 -15.97 -8.45 -18.38
N HIS A 115 -15.39 -8.86 -19.51
CA HIS A 115 -16.17 -9.43 -20.62
C HIS A 115 -16.69 -10.86 -20.33
N ILE A 116 -16.08 -11.57 -19.38
CA ILE A 116 -16.45 -12.92 -18.97
C ILE A 116 -17.43 -12.87 -17.78
N ILE A 117 -17.18 -11.96 -16.84
CA ILE A 117 -17.98 -11.79 -15.62
C ILE A 117 -19.18 -10.91 -15.90
N LYS A 118 -20.38 -11.52 -15.93
CA LYS A 118 -21.64 -10.81 -16.21
C LYS A 118 -22.16 -9.98 -15.04
N ASP A 119 -21.82 -10.39 -13.81
CA ASP A 119 -22.26 -9.68 -12.60
C ASP A 119 -21.36 -8.47 -12.36
N SER A 120 -21.96 -7.28 -12.44
CA SER A 120 -21.23 -6.01 -12.31
C SER A 120 -20.64 -5.80 -10.92
N PHE A 121 -21.28 -6.31 -9.87
CA PHE A 121 -20.80 -6.18 -8.50
C PHE A 121 -19.58 -7.08 -8.26
N ILE A 122 -19.66 -8.33 -8.70
CA ILE A 122 -18.52 -9.26 -8.65
C ILE A 122 -17.37 -8.74 -9.52
N ASN A 123 -17.65 -8.17 -10.69
CA ASN A 123 -16.64 -7.55 -11.53
C ASN A 123 -15.94 -6.39 -10.81
N ALA A 124 -16.67 -5.51 -10.11
CA ALA A 124 -16.08 -4.41 -9.34
C ALA A 124 -15.18 -4.92 -8.19
N ILE A 125 -15.54 -6.02 -7.53
CA ILE A 125 -14.70 -6.67 -6.52
C ILE A 125 -13.40 -7.19 -7.15
N ILE A 126 -13.49 -7.92 -8.27
CA ILE A 126 -12.31 -8.44 -8.98
C ILE A 126 -11.39 -7.30 -9.41
N GLN A 127 -11.97 -6.23 -9.96
CA GLN A 127 -11.22 -5.02 -10.33
C GLN A 127 -10.49 -4.43 -9.14
N GLY A 128 -11.11 -4.38 -7.95
CA GLY A 128 -10.46 -3.91 -6.72
C GLY A 128 -9.28 -4.77 -6.26
N VAL A 129 -9.38 -6.09 -6.45
CA VAL A 129 -8.27 -7.02 -6.18
C VAL A 129 -7.12 -6.81 -7.17
N LEU A 130 -7.41 -6.52 -8.44
CA LEU A 130 -6.38 -6.28 -9.46
C LEU A 130 -5.73 -4.90 -9.28
N GLU A 131 -6.55 -3.86 -9.18
CA GLU A 131 -6.14 -2.46 -9.08
C GLU A 131 -7.13 -1.71 -8.17
N PHE A 132 -6.67 -1.42 -6.95
CA PHE A 132 -7.54 -0.96 -5.86
C PHE A 132 -8.29 0.34 -6.16
N SER A 133 -7.70 1.25 -6.94
CA SER A 133 -8.27 2.58 -7.15
C SER A 133 -9.51 2.52 -8.04
N SER A 134 -9.40 1.89 -9.21
CA SER A 134 -10.51 1.70 -10.14
C SER A 134 -11.61 0.82 -9.57
N GLY A 135 -11.29 -0.28 -8.89
CA GLY A 135 -12.29 -1.11 -8.23
C GLY A 135 -13.05 -0.39 -7.13
N SER A 136 -12.37 0.47 -6.34
CA SER A 136 -13.05 1.28 -5.31
C SER A 136 -14.03 2.28 -5.92
N LEU A 137 -13.65 2.93 -7.02
CA LEU A 137 -14.54 3.85 -7.75
C LEU A 137 -15.73 3.14 -8.40
N GLN A 138 -15.55 1.90 -8.87
CA GLN A 138 -16.64 1.08 -9.39
C GLN A 138 -17.60 0.62 -8.29
N LEU A 139 -17.07 0.23 -7.13
CA LEU A 139 -17.90 -0.14 -5.98
C LEU A 139 -18.79 1.02 -5.49
N LEU A 140 -18.32 2.27 -5.62
CA LEU A 140 -19.11 3.46 -5.31
C LEU A 140 -20.30 3.71 -6.25
N GLN A 141 -20.39 3.00 -7.38
CA GLN A 141 -21.57 3.09 -8.25
C GLN A 141 -22.75 2.28 -7.73
N PHE A 142 -22.53 1.41 -6.74
CA PHE A 142 -23.58 0.63 -6.09
C PHE A 142 -24.14 1.37 -4.88
N SER A 143 -25.26 0.88 -4.35
CA SER A 143 -25.85 1.43 -3.12
C SER A 143 -24.82 1.45 -1.98
N HIS A 144 -24.70 2.60 -1.32
CA HIS A 144 -23.75 2.90 -0.24
C HIS A 144 -24.06 2.13 1.07
N THR A 145 -24.03 0.81 0.97
CA THR A 145 -24.29 -0.10 2.10
C THR A 145 -23.02 -0.28 2.93
N PRO A 146 -23.14 -0.72 4.20
CA PRO A 146 -21.99 -1.10 5.02
C PRO A 146 -21.05 -2.09 4.33
N LEU A 147 -21.60 -3.02 3.54
CA LEU A 147 -20.82 -3.99 2.76
C LEU A 147 -19.95 -3.30 1.69
N VAL A 148 -20.51 -2.37 0.91
CA VAL A 148 -19.79 -1.65 -0.14
C VAL A 148 -18.63 -0.84 0.45
N TYR A 149 -18.87 -0.08 1.51
CA TYR A 149 -17.80 0.67 2.18
C TYR A 149 -16.73 -0.24 2.78
N SER A 150 -17.11 -1.39 3.31
CA SER A 150 -16.17 -2.37 3.84
C SER A 150 -15.30 -2.97 2.73
N LEU A 151 -15.86 -3.26 1.55
CA LEU A 151 -15.12 -3.70 0.36
C LEU A 151 -14.16 -2.62 -0.16
N ILE A 152 -14.56 -1.35 -0.13
CA ILE A 152 -13.65 -0.24 -0.44
C ILE A 152 -12.51 -0.19 0.57
N CYS A 153 -12.81 -0.31 1.87
CA CYS A 153 -11.79 -0.36 2.91
C CYS A 153 -10.84 -1.56 2.75
N PHE A 154 -11.37 -2.72 2.34
CA PHE A 154 -10.56 -3.88 1.93
C PHE A 154 -9.60 -3.52 0.80
N ASN A 155 -10.09 -2.93 -0.30
CA ASN A 155 -9.26 -2.58 -1.46
C ASN A 155 -8.12 -1.63 -1.07
N LEU A 156 -8.41 -0.59 -0.28
CA LEU A 156 -7.41 0.36 0.21
C LEU A 156 -6.31 -0.33 1.04
N SER A 157 -6.69 -1.27 1.92
CA SER A 157 -5.76 -2.00 2.80
C SER A 157 -5.07 -3.20 2.15
N PHE A 158 -5.68 -3.80 1.13
CA PHE A 158 -5.05 -4.86 0.34
C PHE A 158 -4.06 -4.28 -0.67
N SER A 159 -4.30 -3.05 -1.15
CA SER A 159 -3.53 -2.31 -2.17
C SER A 159 -3.65 -2.84 -3.60
N GLY A 160 -4.27 -4.00 -3.82
CA GLY A 160 -4.40 -4.61 -5.14
C GLY A 160 -3.09 -5.22 -5.66
N LEU A 161 -3.21 -6.14 -6.62
CA LEU A 161 -2.06 -6.83 -7.22
C LEU A 161 -1.13 -5.87 -7.97
N SER A 162 -1.66 -4.83 -8.58
CA SER A 162 -0.89 -3.81 -9.30
C SER A 162 0.18 -3.17 -8.41
N VAL A 163 -0.18 -2.73 -7.20
CA VAL A 163 0.75 -2.10 -6.25
C VAL A 163 1.74 -3.13 -5.69
N MET A 164 1.32 -4.38 -5.50
CA MET A 164 2.24 -5.42 -5.06
C MET A 164 3.32 -5.71 -6.08
N MET A 165 2.98 -5.75 -7.38
CA MET A 165 3.96 -5.90 -8.46
C MET A 165 4.85 -4.67 -8.62
N GLN A 166 4.31 -3.46 -8.41
CA GLN A 166 5.12 -2.24 -8.37
C GLN A 166 6.17 -2.31 -7.25
N THR A 167 5.76 -2.80 -6.07
CA THR A 167 6.65 -2.96 -4.93
C THR A 167 7.74 -4.00 -5.21
N ASP A 168 7.38 -5.13 -5.81
CA ASP A 168 8.30 -6.19 -6.21
C ASP A 168 9.36 -5.68 -7.20
N ASN A 169 8.93 -4.99 -8.25
CA ASN A 169 9.85 -4.38 -9.22
C ASN A 169 10.75 -3.31 -8.59
N LEU A 170 10.23 -2.48 -7.67
CA LEU A 170 11.05 -1.50 -6.96
C LEU A 170 12.08 -2.15 -6.03
N LEU A 171 11.80 -3.36 -5.53
CA LEU A 171 12.69 -4.16 -4.68
C LEU A 171 13.53 -5.15 -5.47
N ASP A 172 13.59 -5.04 -6.80
CA ASP A 172 14.38 -5.96 -7.63
C ASP A 172 15.84 -6.04 -7.13
N GLY A 173 16.35 -7.27 -7.06
CA GLY A 173 17.66 -7.61 -6.48
C GLY A 173 17.71 -7.72 -4.95
N ILE A 174 16.62 -7.46 -4.22
CA ILE A 174 16.55 -7.64 -2.77
C ILE A 174 15.93 -9.00 -2.42
N ASP A 175 16.59 -9.76 -1.55
CA ASP A 175 16.09 -11.04 -1.05
C ASP A 175 15.03 -10.83 0.05
N TYR A 176 13.79 -10.61 -0.38
CA TYR A 176 12.62 -10.55 0.49
C TYR A 176 11.56 -11.56 0.05
N SER A 177 10.65 -11.93 0.97
CA SER A 177 9.60 -12.88 0.64
C SER A 177 8.34 -12.18 0.11
N PHE A 178 8.16 -12.19 -1.21
CA PHE A 178 6.91 -11.73 -1.85
C PHE A 178 5.69 -12.46 -1.29
N LYS A 179 5.79 -13.78 -1.04
CA LYS A 179 4.70 -14.58 -0.47
C LYS A 179 4.31 -14.10 0.94
N ALA A 180 5.29 -13.77 1.79
CA ALA A 180 5.02 -13.23 3.12
C ALA A 180 4.38 -11.84 3.03
N TYR A 181 4.86 -11.01 2.11
CA TYR A 181 4.29 -9.69 1.83
C TYR A 181 2.82 -9.78 1.36
N PHE A 182 2.53 -10.61 0.36
CA PHE A 182 1.17 -10.85 -0.13
C PHE A 182 0.22 -11.29 1.00
N LYS A 183 0.63 -12.27 1.81
CA LYS A 183 -0.17 -12.76 2.95
C LYS A 183 -0.42 -11.65 3.97
N ALA A 184 0.59 -10.83 4.26
CA ALA A 184 0.43 -9.73 5.19
C ALA A 184 -0.58 -8.68 4.69
N ARG A 185 -0.55 -8.36 3.38
CA ARG A 185 -1.52 -7.44 2.77
C ARG A 185 -2.93 -8.01 2.73
N LEU A 186 -3.08 -9.30 2.40
CA LEU A 186 -4.37 -9.98 2.44
C LEU A 186 -4.97 -9.96 3.85
N PHE A 187 -4.17 -10.31 4.86
CA PHE A 187 -4.61 -10.26 6.26
C PHE A 187 -4.99 -8.83 6.68
N HIS A 188 -4.18 -7.84 6.30
CA HIS A 188 -4.50 -6.43 6.57
C HIS A 188 -5.83 -6.01 5.93
N GLY A 189 -6.04 -6.34 4.66
CA GLY A 189 -7.31 -6.11 3.96
C GLY A 189 -8.50 -6.71 4.69
N LEU A 190 -8.42 -7.98 5.10
CA LEU A 190 -9.49 -8.67 5.81
C LEU A 190 -9.77 -8.07 7.19
N CYS A 191 -8.74 -7.67 7.93
CA CYS A 191 -8.90 -6.97 9.21
C CYS A 191 -9.60 -5.62 9.03
N SER A 192 -9.18 -4.82 8.05
CA SER A 192 -9.81 -3.52 7.74
C SER A 192 -11.25 -3.67 7.28
N PHE A 193 -11.53 -4.65 6.42
CA PHE A 193 -12.90 -5.01 6.00
C PHE A 193 -13.79 -5.31 7.21
N THR A 194 -13.33 -6.23 8.08
CA THR A 194 -14.13 -6.70 9.21
C THR A 194 -14.38 -5.57 10.20
N LEU A 195 -13.35 -4.78 10.51
CA LEU A 195 -13.47 -3.65 11.40
C LEU A 195 -14.45 -2.60 10.85
N CYS A 196 -14.35 -2.27 9.56
CA CYS A 196 -15.24 -1.32 8.91
C CYS A 196 -16.69 -1.81 8.90
N LEU A 197 -16.91 -3.09 8.59
CA LEU A 197 -18.24 -3.67 8.54
C LEU A 197 -18.92 -3.65 9.91
N LEU A 198 -18.20 -4.02 10.96
CA LEU A 198 -18.71 -4.01 12.33
C LEU A 198 -19.10 -2.59 12.77
N ILE A 199 -18.24 -1.60 12.49
CA ILE A 199 -18.52 -0.21 12.86
C ILE A 199 -19.76 0.31 12.12
N LEU A 200 -19.81 0.14 10.80
CA LEU A 200 -20.90 0.67 9.98
C LEU A 200 -22.24 -0.06 10.16
N THR A 201 -22.24 -1.28 10.71
CA THR A 201 -23.48 -2.05 10.91
C THR A 201 -24.05 -1.89 12.32
N TYR A 202 -23.19 -1.71 13.33
CA TYR A 202 -23.61 -1.75 14.74
C TYR A 202 -23.43 -0.43 15.48
N LEU A 203 -22.60 0.50 15.00
CA LEU A 203 -22.35 1.78 15.66
C LEU A 203 -22.98 2.98 14.92
N LEU A 204 -23.41 2.79 13.68
CA LEU A 204 -24.08 3.77 12.83
C LEU A 204 -25.34 3.15 12.24
#